data_AF-A0A9C6W4K9-F1
#
_entry.id   AF-A0A9C6W4K9-F1
#
_cell.length_a   1.000
_cell.length_b   1.000
_cell.length_c   1.000
_cell.angle_alpha   90.00
_cell.angle_beta   90.00
_cell.angle_gamma   90.00
#
_symmetry.space_group_name_H-M   'P 1'
#
loop_
_entity.id
_entity.type
_entity.pdbx_description
1 polymer ?
#
loop_
_entity_poly.entity_id
_entity_poly.type
_entity_poly.pdbx_seq_one_letter_code
_entity_poly.pdbx_strand_id
1 'polypeptide(L)'
;MRTAGYKFTCQQFDLVCDQDIYPTIGLAALNTGGPVGVYLFGLLNDRAGRRLSYFTCLATLLAGSLMTSLSKDFWTWAGSRVIVGLTIPAVYQIPFIISLELVGEKYRSFVTVMTCTFYTSGIMLLSLVTYLERDWVRLSYITSLPFYAYFLYMFVMPESPRWLLMRGRLEEALKILERMALINGRQFPEAVHSKLEAQIRRDKLKSQKKKVANVGLMDLCRTPNMRLKTILITLSWFANETVYLGLSYYGPSLGTNQYVSFFLSAVVELPSYLCCWYFMDTWGRRWPLSLSMMLGGVACIITVMLPDDAIDETLTLYLISKALLSASFLIIYPFAGELYPTQVRGIGIGASSYIGGLGLIVIPFVTYLGKENLKLPLVIMGFVSVLGGMTGLRLPETLHHRLPQTIEEGEEFGKNWQLKDCCRCKPQPEILSPPTSYENLDVLGGSSNNESEVELELKDNRRLRQKPRIDERTPLDLGSSGSGIGSRPVRRPSMKRLVRQMSVMDTQRTHDGTMQLTHWI
;
A
#
# COMPACT_ATOMS: atom_id res chain seq x y z
N MET A 1 41.29 -0.63 0.65
CA MET A 1 40.31 -1.71 0.93
C MET A 1 38.91 -1.47 0.35
N ARG A 2 38.70 -0.43 -0.49
CA ARG A 2 37.49 -0.17 -1.31
C ARG A 2 37.30 -1.13 -2.51
N THR A 3 38.10 -2.19 -2.54
CA THR A 3 38.39 -2.91 -3.78
C THR A 3 38.04 -4.39 -3.73
N ALA A 4 37.76 -5.03 -2.59
CA ALA A 4 37.67 -6.49 -2.57
C ALA A 4 36.42 -7.07 -3.26
N GLY A 5 35.23 -6.48 -3.05
CA GLY A 5 33.99 -6.99 -3.68
C GLY A 5 33.89 -6.65 -5.17
N TYR A 6 34.23 -5.42 -5.54
CA TYR A 6 34.30 -4.99 -6.94
C TYR A 6 35.48 -5.62 -7.69
N LYS A 7 36.63 -5.87 -7.05
CA LYS A 7 37.75 -6.54 -7.71
C LYS A 7 37.46 -7.97 -8.05
N PHE A 8 36.69 -8.75 -7.30
CA PHE A 8 36.52 -10.17 -7.65
C PHE A 8 35.73 -10.35 -8.95
N THR A 9 34.64 -9.61 -9.17
CA THR A 9 33.91 -9.63 -10.44
C THR A 9 34.69 -8.94 -11.57
N CYS A 10 35.41 -7.84 -11.29
CA CYS A 10 36.22 -7.16 -12.31
C CYS A 10 37.53 -7.90 -12.66
N GLN A 11 38.16 -8.63 -11.73
CA GLN A 11 39.38 -9.42 -11.99
C GLN A 11 39.08 -10.72 -12.73
N GLN A 12 37.90 -11.33 -12.53
CA GLN A 12 37.55 -12.58 -13.17
C GLN A 12 37.14 -12.40 -14.65
N PHE A 13 36.77 -11.18 -15.03
CA PHE A 13 36.38 -10.78 -16.39
C PHE A 13 37.28 -9.66 -16.98
N ASP A 14 38.44 -9.41 -16.36
CA ASP A 14 39.46 -8.45 -16.81
C ASP A 14 38.95 -7.01 -17.14
N LEU A 15 38.02 -6.48 -16.34
CA LEU A 15 37.40 -5.16 -16.56
C LEU A 15 38.19 -4.02 -15.92
N VAL A 16 39.44 -3.82 -16.32
CA VAL A 16 40.25 -2.69 -15.82
C VAL A 16 40.33 -1.56 -16.86
N CYS A 17 39.90 -0.37 -16.42
CA CYS A 17 40.04 0.98 -16.99
C CYS A 17 39.06 1.47 -18.07
N ASP A 18 38.63 0.70 -19.08
CA ASP A 18 37.70 1.21 -20.13
C ASP A 18 36.25 0.67 -20.04
N GLN A 19 35.96 -0.21 -19.08
CA GLN A 19 34.69 -0.94 -18.97
C GLN A 19 34.06 -0.89 -17.56
N ASP A 20 34.19 0.23 -16.87
CA ASP A 20 33.73 0.38 -15.49
C ASP A 20 32.19 0.57 -15.35
N ILE A 21 31.49 0.75 -16.49
CA ILE A 21 30.02 0.85 -16.60
C ILE A 21 29.32 -0.52 -16.59
N TYR A 22 30.04 -1.62 -16.82
CA TYR A 22 29.45 -2.97 -16.97
C TYR A 22 28.71 -3.46 -15.71
N PRO A 23 29.19 -3.26 -14.47
CA PRO A 23 28.41 -3.56 -13.27
C PRO A 23 27.12 -2.75 -13.17
N THR A 24 27.15 -1.48 -13.60
CA THR A 24 25.97 -0.60 -13.66
C THR A 24 24.96 -1.10 -14.68
N ILE A 25 25.43 -1.53 -15.86
CA ILE A 25 24.61 -2.15 -16.90
C ILE A 25 23.98 -3.44 -16.37
N GLY A 26 24.73 -4.27 -15.64
CA GLY A 26 24.19 -5.46 -14.99
C GLY A 26 23.07 -5.17 -13.99
N LEU A 27 23.23 -4.13 -13.17
CA LEU A 27 22.20 -3.71 -12.21
C LEU A 27 20.99 -3.07 -12.89
N ALA A 28 21.20 -2.27 -13.94
CA ALA A 28 20.14 -1.71 -14.76
C ALA A 28 19.36 -2.81 -15.51
N ALA A 29 20.05 -3.83 -16.03
CA ALA A 29 19.44 -4.98 -16.69
C ALA A 29 18.53 -5.76 -15.71
N LEU A 30 19.00 -6.00 -14.48
CA LEU A 30 18.19 -6.58 -13.40
C LEU A 30 16.93 -5.73 -13.13
N ASN A 31 17.08 -4.42 -12.95
CA ASN A 31 15.94 -3.53 -12.64
C ASN A 31 14.97 -3.37 -13.83
N THR A 32 15.45 -3.52 -15.07
CA THR A 32 14.61 -3.47 -16.28
C THR A 32 13.65 -4.66 -16.35
N GLY A 33 14.06 -5.82 -15.82
CA GLY A 33 13.16 -6.97 -15.69
C GLY A 33 11.97 -6.67 -14.77
N GLY A 34 12.15 -5.89 -13.70
CA GLY A 34 11.13 -5.65 -12.67
C GLY A 34 9.77 -5.22 -13.22
N PRO A 35 9.64 -4.08 -13.92
CA PRO A 35 8.37 -3.61 -14.47
C PRO A 35 7.71 -4.62 -15.42
N VAL A 36 8.49 -5.23 -16.32
CA VAL A 36 7.99 -6.25 -17.25
C VAL A 36 7.44 -7.46 -16.48
N GLY A 37 8.14 -7.85 -15.42
CA GLY A 37 7.74 -8.89 -14.49
C GLY A 37 6.41 -8.62 -13.78
N VAL A 38 6.24 -7.43 -13.19
CA VAL A 38 4.99 -7.01 -12.54
C VAL A 38 3.81 -7.13 -13.50
N TYR A 39 3.99 -6.70 -14.76
CA TYR A 39 2.94 -6.80 -15.77
C TYR A 39 2.60 -8.26 -16.12
N LEU A 40 3.61 -9.08 -16.43
CA LEU A 40 3.42 -10.48 -16.81
C LEU A 40 2.85 -11.34 -15.68
N PHE A 41 3.46 -11.27 -14.49
CA PHE A 41 3.00 -12.01 -13.33
C PHE A 41 1.70 -11.45 -12.75
N GLY A 42 1.40 -10.16 -12.95
CA GLY A 42 0.10 -9.58 -12.62
C GLY A 42 -1.02 -10.18 -13.48
N LEU A 43 -0.83 -10.28 -14.79
CA LEU A 43 -1.76 -10.96 -15.70
C LEU A 43 -1.94 -12.44 -15.34
N LEU A 44 -0.84 -13.11 -14.97
CA LEU A 44 -0.88 -14.51 -14.54
C LEU A 44 -1.65 -14.66 -13.23
N ASN A 45 -1.43 -13.76 -12.27
CA ASN A 45 -2.08 -13.75 -10.96
C ASN A 45 -3.61 -13.65 -11.07
N ASP A 46 -4.09 -12.87 -12.02
CA ASP A 46 -5.52 -12.72 -12.26
C ASP A 46 -6.11 -13.89 -13.03
N ARG A 47 -5.38 -14.45 -14.03
CA ARG A 47 -5.86 -15.56 -14.87
C ARG A 47 -5.76 -16.93 -14.22
N ALA A 48 -4.59 -17.26 -13.71
CA ALA A 48 -4.21 -18.61 -13.28
C ALA A 48 -4.34 -18.83 -11.77
N GLY A 49 -4.53 -17.75 -11.00
CA GLY A 49 -4.61 -17.79 -9.54
C GLY A 49 -3.32 -17.33 -8.87
N ARG A 50 -3.40 -17.01 -7.58
CA ARG A 50 -2.28 -16.41 -6.83
C ARG A 50 -1.24 -17.46 -6.47
N ARG A 51 -1.67 -18.66 -6.09
CA ARG A 51 -0.77 -19.77 -5.73
C ARG A 51 0.10 -20.18 -6.90
N LEU A 52 -0.50 -20.48 -8.06
CA LEU A 52 0.25 -20.92 -9.24
C LEU A 52 1.20 -19.82 -9.76
N SER A 53 0.79 -18.56 -9.68
CA SER A 53 1.62 -17.42 -10.09
C SER A 53 2.86 -17.27 -9.21
N TYR A 54 2.71 -17.44 -7.90
CA TYR A 54 3.84 -17.39 -6.97
C TYR A 54 4.87 -18.50 -7.26
N PHE A 55 4.44 -19.75 -7.43
CA PHE A 55 5.36 -20.86 -7.72
C PHE A 55 6.00 -20.77 -9.11
N THR A 56 5.27 -20.27 -10.11
CA THR A 56 5.86 -19.96 -11.42
C THR A 56 6.94 -18.90 -11.30
N CYS A 57 6.70 -17.85 -10.50
CA CYS A 57 7.66 -16.79 -10.21
C CYS A 57 8.92 -17.33 -9.50
N LEU A 58 8.74 -18.19 -8.49
CA LEU A 58 9.85 -18.87 -7.81
C LEU A 58 10.65 -19.78 -8.76
N ALA A 59 9.98 -20.52 -9.65
CA ALA A 59 10.64 -21.37 -10.64
C ALA A 59 11.51 -20.53 -11.59
N THR A 60 10.99 -19.40 -12.07
CA THR A 60 11.75 -18.48 -12.93
C THR A 60 12.92 -17.83 -12.18
N LEU A 61 12.78 -17.54 -10.88
CA LEU A 61 13.85 -16.98 -10.04
C LEU A 61 14.99 -17.99 -9.88
N LEU A 62 14.67 -19.25 -9.57
CA LEU A 62 15.66 -20.32 -9.42
C LEU A 62 16.37 -20.63 -10.74
N ALA A 63 15.62 -20.72 -11.84
CA ALA A 63 16.20 -20.92 -13.16
C ALA A 63 17.15 -19.78 -13.54
N GLY A 64 16.72 -18.52 -13.33
CA GLY A 64 17.55 -17.35 -13.57
C GLY A 64 18.82 -17.33 -12.70
N SER A 65 18.71 -17.66 -11.41
CA SER A 65 19.85 -17.67 -10.47
C SER A 65 20.86 -18.78 -10.79
N LEU A 66 20.39 -19.95 -11.23
CA LEU A 66 21.24 -21.03 -11.70
C LEU A 66 21.98 -20.62 -13.00
N MET A 67 21.28 -19.99 -13.95
CA MET A 67 21.89 -19.44 -15.16
C MET A 67 22.94 -18.37 -14.84
N THR A 68 22.68 -17.48 -13.89
CA THR A 68 23.66 -16.48 -13.42
C THR A 68 24.92 -17.14 -12.87
N SER A 69 24.77 -18.21 -12.09
CA SER A 69 25.89 -18.91 -11.46
C SER A 69 26.73 -19.72 -12.45
N LEU A 70 26.13 -20.20 -13.55
CA LEU A 70 26.80 -20.97 -14.61
C LEU A 70 27.39 -20.10 -15.73
N SER A 71 27.03 -18.82 -15.79
CA SER A 71 27.43 -17.92 -16.87
C SER A 71 28.94 -17.64 -16.87
N LYS A 72 29.55 -17.74 -18.06
CA LYS A 72 30.98 -17.47 -18.29
C LYS A 72 31.22 -16.25 -19.18
N ASP A 73 30.17 -15.72 -19.81
CA ASP A 73 30.22 -14.52 -20.66
C ASP A 73 29.36 -13.41 -20.07
N PHE A 74 29.82 -12.15 -20.12
CA PHE A 74 29.09 -11.01 -19.55
C PHE A 74 27.67 -10.86 -20.09
N TRP A 75 27.46 -11.02 -21.41
CA TRP A 75 26.13 -10.87 -22.01
C TRP A 75 25.16 -11.99 -21.59
N THR A 76 25.67 -13.22 -21.41
CA THR A 76 24.87 -14.33 -20.87
C THR A 76 24.54 -14.11 -19.40
N TRP A 77 25.50 -13.58 -18.62
CA TRP A 77 25.29 -13.16 -17.24
C TRP A 77 24.23 -12.04 -17.16
N ALA A 78 24.37 -10.98 -17.94
CA ALA A 78 23.42 -9.85 -17.98
C ALA A 78 22.01 -10.31 -18.41
N GLY A 79 21.90 -11.16 -19.43
CA GLY A 79 20.63 -11.75 -19.84
C GLY A 79 19.96 -12.57 -18.72
N SER A 80 20.73 -13.38 -17.99
CA SER A 80 20.22 -14.11 -16.83
C SER A 80 19.74 -13.18 -15.71
N ARG A 81 20.39 -12.03 -15.52
CA ARG A 81 19.98 -11.01 -14.54
C ARG A 81 18.68 -10.33 -14.93
N VAL A 82 18.39 -10.13 -16.21
CA VAL A 82 17.07 -9.66 -16.65
C VAL A 82 15.99 -10.67 -16.24
N ILE A 83 16.24 -11.97 -16.44
CA ILE A 83 15.29 -13.05 -16.07
C ILE A 83 15.04 -13.05 -14.56
N VAL A 84 16.09 -12.97 -13.74
CA VAL A 84 15.96 -12.83 -12.28
C VAL A 84 15.17 -11.55 -11.94
N GLY A 85 15.48 -10.44 -12.62
CA GLY A 85 14.82 -9.15 -12.48
C GLY A 85 13.30 -9.18 -12.66
N LEU A 86 12.79 -10.01 -13.58
CA LEU A 86 11.34 -10.22 -13.81
C LEU A 86 10.62 -10.67 -12.53
N THR A 87 11.32 -11.36 -11.63
CA THR A 87 10.70 -12.00 -10.46
C THR A 87 10.73 -11.12 -9.22
N ILE A 88 11.70 -10.21 -9.09
CA ILE A 88 11.96 -9.46 -7.84
C ILE A 88 10.72 -8.77 -7.26
N PRO A 89 10.01 -7.89 -8.00
CA PRO A 89 8.83 -7.23 -7.45
C PRO A 89 7.64 -8.20 -7.28
N ALA A 90 7.49 -9.19 -8.16
CA ALA A 90 6.40 -10.15 -8.12
C ALA A 90 6.49 -11.11 -6.92
N VAL A 91 7.71 -11.54 -6.54
CA VAL A 91 7.96 -12.40 -5.37
C VAL A 91 7.50 -11.72 -4.08
N TYR A 92 7.60 -10.40 -3.97
CA TYR A 92 7.10 -9.65 -2.83
C TYR A 92 5.58 -9.38 -2.91
N GLN A 93 5.09 -8.92 -4.06
CA GLN A 93 3.70 -8.49 -4.21
C GLN A 93 2.69 -9.63 -4.10
N ILE A 94 2.96 -10.80 -4.67
CA ILE A 94 1.98 -11.89 -4.70
C ILE A 94 1.66 -12.41 -3.27
N PRO A 95 2.64 -12.78 -2.43
CA PRO A 95 2.37 -13.19 -1.04
C PRO A 95 1.76 -12.07 -0.20
N PHE A 96 2.14 -10.82 -0.43
CA PHE A 96 1.56 -9.67 0.27
C PHE A 96 0.05 -9.57 -0.01
N ILE A 97 -0.36 -9.68 -1.28
CA ILE A 97 -1.79 -9.67 -1.66
C ILE A 97 -2.52 -10.85 -1.06
N ILE A 98 -1.97 -12.07 -1.16
CA ILE A 98 -2.60 -13.27 -0.58
C ILE A 98 -2.80 -13.09 0.93
N SER A 99 -1.80 -12.56 1.64
CA SER A 99 -1.88 -12.33 3.08
C SER A 99 -3.00 -11.35 3.45
N LEU A 100 -3.20 -10.29 2.65
CA LEU A 100 -4.30 -9.33 2.84
C LEU A 100 -5.68 -9.88 2.42
N GLU A 101 -5.71 -10.82 1.47
CA GLU A 101 -6.95 -11.49 1.04
C GLU A 101 -7.41 -12.54 2.06
N LEU A 102 -6.49 -13.19 2.76
CA LEU A 102 -6.77 -14.19 3.80
C LEU A 102 -7.19 -13.58 5.13
N VAL A 103 -6.87 -12.30 5.37
CA VAL A 103 -7.02 -11.66 6.68
C VAL A 103 -8.17 -10.64 6.67
N GLY A 104 -8.92 -10.62 7.78
CA GLY A 104 -10.02 -9.68 8.00
C GLY A 104 -9.54 -8.23 8.17
N GLU A 105 -10.43 -7.27 7.94
CA GLU A 105 -10.08 -5.84 7.81
C GLU A 105 -9.33 -5.30 9.04
N LYS A 106 -9.75 -5.72 10.23
CA LYS A 106 -9.17 -5.33 11.53
C LYS A 106 -7.67 -5.65 11.65
N TYR A 107 -7.20 -6.72 11.00
CA TYR A 107 -5.82 -7.19 11.13
C TYR A 107 -4.96 -6.88 9.90
N ARG A 108 -5.51 -6.22 8.86
CA ARG A 108 -4.76 -5.88 7.64
C ARG A 108 -3.54 -5.03 7.93
N SER A 109 -3.67 -3.98 8.75
CA SER A 109 -2.53 -3.11 9.11
C SER A 109 -1.43 -3.88 9.84
N PHE A 110 -1.81 -4.77 10.77
CA PHE A 110 -0.87 -5.60 11.51
C PHE A 110 -0.08 -6.53 10.56
N VAL A 111 -0.78 -7.19 9.64
CA VAL A 111 -0.15 -8.09 8.66
C VAL A 111 0.82 -7.34 7.73
N THR A 112 0.45 -6.13 7.28
CA THR A 112 1.35 -5.28 6.49
C THR A 112 2.64 -4.96 7.23
N VAL A 113 2.55 -4.55 8.50
CA VAL A 113 3.73 -4.26 9.34
C VAL A 113 4.59 -5.51 9.54
N MET A 114 3.96 -6.67 9.77
CA MET A 114 4.67 -7.94 9.87
C MET A 114 5.41 -8.29 8.58
N THR A 115 4.78 -8.14 7.41
CA THR A 115 5.44 -8.41 6.11
C THR A 115 6.67 -7.52 5.91
N CYS A 116 6.59 -6.23 6.22
CA CYS A 116 7.74 -5.33 6.12
C CYS A 116 8.84 -5.68 7.15
N THR A 117 8.46 -6.08 8.36
CA THR A 117 9.41 -6.55 9.39
C THR A 117 10.17 -7.79 8.92
N PHE A 118 9.48 -8.76 8.30
CA PHE A 118 10.11 -9.94 7.72
C PHE A 118 11.03 -9.58 6.56
N TYR A 119 10.64 -8.62 5.70
CA TYR A 119 11.49 -8.13 4.63
C TYR A 119 12.82 -7.57 5.16
N THR A 120 12.78 -6.68 6.15
CA THR A 120 13.99 -6.13 6.79
C THR A 120 14.82 -7.20 7.48
N SER A 121 14.17 -8.17 8.16
CA SER A 121 14.89 -9.30 8.76
C SER A 121 15.66 -10.13 7.71
N GLY A 122 15.12 -10.25 6.49
CA GLY A 122 15.78 -10.87 5.35
C GLY A 122 17.03 -10.09 4.89
N ILE A 123 16.95 -8.76 4.84
CA ILE A 123 18.10 -7.91 4.52
C ILE A 123 19.18 -8.01 5.61
N MET A 124 18.78 -8.02 6.90
CA MET A 124 19.71 -8.23 8.01
C MET A 124 20.41 -9.57 7.89
N LEU A 125 19.69 -10.65 7.60
CA LEU A 125 20.29 -11.97 7.38
C LEU A 125 21.23 -11.96 6.17
N LEU A 126 20.85 -11.31 5.07
CA LEU A 126 21.68 -11.17 3.89
C LEU A 126 22.99 -10.41 4.19
N SER A 127 22.94 -9.37 5.01
CA SER A 127 24.14 -8.63 5.42
C SER A 127 25.11 -9.51 6.22
N LEU A 128 24.60 -10.44 7.04
CA LEU A 128 25.42 -11.40 7.78
C LEU A 128 26.03 -12.45 6.84
N VAL A 129 25.24 -12.99 5.91
CA VAL A 129 25.72 -13.98 4.94
C VAL A 129 26.82 -13.39 4.04
N THR A 130 26.64 -12.14 3.59
CA THR A 130 27.64 -11.42 2.77
C THR A 130 28.91 -11.07 3.53
N TYR A 131 28.86 -10.98 4.87
CA TYR A 131 30.05 -10.83 5.71
C TYR A 131 30.83 -12.15 5.83
N LEU A 132 30.13 -13.29 5.92
CA LEU A 132 30.72 -14.62 6.07
C LEU A 132 31.32 -15.15 4.77
N GLU A 133 30.61 -15.00 3.64
CA GLU A 133 31.02 -15.53 2.34
C GLU A 133 31.26 -14.39 1.35
N ARG A 134 32.46 -14.39 0.74
CA ARG A 134 32.92 -13.29 -0.14
C ARG A 134 32.85 -13.66 -1.62
N ASP A 135 32.75 -14.95 -1.93
CA ASP A 135 32.61 -15.41 -3.31
C ASP A 135 31.19 -15.22 -3.81
N TRP A 136 31.03 -14.43 -4.87
CA TRP A 136 29.73 -14.09 -5.43
C TRP A 136 28.95 -15.32 -5.96
N VAL A 137 29.67 -16.34 -6.47
CA VAL A 137 29.06 -17.60 -6.95
C VAL A 137 28.50 -18.40 -5.77
N ARG A 138 29.29 -18.58 -4.70
CA ARG A 138 28.85 -19.28 -3.49
C ARG A 138 27.72 -18.52 -2.81
N LEU A 139 27.79 -17.20 -2.78
CA LEU A 139 26.72 -16.33 -2.29
C LEU A 139 25.41 -16.52 -3.06
N SER A 140 25.48 -16.62 -4.40
CA SER A 140 24.31 -16.91 -5.25
C SER A 140 23.67 -18.27 -4.89
N TYR A 141 24.47 -19.32 -4.67
CA TYR A 141 23.96 -20.62 -4.25
C TYR A 141 23.33 -20.59 -2.85
N ILE A 142 24.01 -19.97 -1.87
CA ILE A 142 23.53 -19.88 -0.49
C ILE A 142 22.21 -19.10 -0.43
N THR A 143 22.11 -17.99 -1.17
CA THR A 143 20.87 -17.17 -1.23
C THR A 143 19.75 -17.86 -2.02
N SER A 144 20.08 -18.73 -2.97
CA SER A 144 19.10 -19.52 -3.72
C SER A 144 18.54 -20.71 -2.91
N LEU A 145 19.34 -21.26 -1.98
CA LEU A 145 19.00 -22.47 -1.23
C LEU A 145 17.66 -22.38 -0.43
N PRO A 146 17.36 -21.27 0.28
CA PRO A 146 16.06 -21.10 0.94
C PRO A 146 14.86 -21.18 0.00
N PHE A 147 14.99 -20.71 -1.25
CA PHE A 147 13.89 -20.74 -2.23
C PHE A 147 13.52 -22.15 -2.66
N TYR A 148 14.45 -23.12 -2.62
CA TYR A 148 14.12 -24.53 -2.83
C TYR A 148 13.28 -25.09 -1.68
N ALA A 149 13.56 -24.68 -0.43
CA ALA A 149 12.74 -25.07 0.71
C ALA A 149 11.32 -24.48 0.61
N TYR A 150 11.17 -23.28 0.06
CA TYR A 150 9.85 -22.67 -0.19
C TYR A 150 8.99 -23.44 -1.20
N PHE A 151 9.58 -24.25 -2.10
CA PHE A 151 8.78 -25.12 -2.97
C PHE A 151 8.00 -26.18 -2.19
N LEU A 152 8.51 -26.64 -1.04
CA LEU A 152 7.77 -27.56 -0.17
C LEU A 152 6.51 -26.91 0.40
N TYR A 153 6.52 -25.58 0.55
CA TYR A 153 5.36 -24.81 1.00
C TYR A 153 4.20 -24.81 -0.03
N MET A 154 4.45 -25.27 -1.26
CA MET A 154 3.41 -25.44 -2.28
C MET A 154 2.24 -26.28 -1.80
N PHE A 155 2.47 -27.32 -0.99
CA PHE A 155 1.41 -28.20 -0.52
C PHE A 155 0.56 -27.59 0.60
N VAL A 156 1.11 -26.63 1.34
CA VAL A 156 0.45 -26.03 2.51
C VAL A 156 -0.35 -24.79 2.10
N MET A 157 0.15 -24.01 1.14
CA MET A 157 -0.42 -22.73 0.76
C MET A 157 -1.82 -22.88 0.10
N PRO A 158 -2.90 -22.35 0.71
CA PRO A 158 -4.20 -22.32 0.07
C PRO A 158 -4.24 -21.27 -1.04
N GLU A 159 -5.17 -21.43 -1.98
CA GLU A 159 -5.50 -20.38 -2.95
C GLU A 159 -6.37 -19.29 -2.29
N SER A 160 -6.38 -18.08 -2.85
CA SER A 160 -7.20 -16.99 -2.32
C SER A 160 -8.70 -17.30 -2.40
N PRO A 161 -9.45 -17.29 -1.27
CA PRO A 161 -10.89 -17.49 -1.28
C PRO A 161 -11.61 -16.43 -2.10
N ARG A 162 -11.16 -15.17 -2.02
CA ARG A 162 -11.75 -14.05 -2.78
C ARG A 162 -11.62 -14.27 -4.28
N TRP A 163 -10.44 -14.72 -4.74
CA TRP A 163 -10.25 -15.04 -6.15
C TRP A 163 -11.11 -16.21 -6.63
N LEU A 164 -11.21 -17.27 -5.82
CA LEU A 164 -12.06 -18.42 -6.13
C LEU A 164 -13.54 -18.03 -6.26
N LEU A 165 -14.03 -17.18 -5.36
CA LEU A 165 -15.39 -16.63 -5.42
C LEU A 165 -15.60 -15.78 -6.69
N MET A 166 -14.64 -14.91 -7.03
CA MET A 166 -14.68 -14.10 -8.25
C MET A 166 -14.66 -14.95 -9.54
N ARG A 167 -13.98 -16.09 -9.52
CA ARG A 167 -13.97 -17.08 -10.62
C ARG A 167 -15.18 -18.00 -10.61
N GLY A 168 -16.05 -17.91 -9.60
CA GLY A 168 -17.25 -18.74 -9.47
C GLY A 168 -16.97 -20.19 -9.06
N ARG A 169 -15.78 -20.48 -8.50
CA ARG A 169 -15.36 -21.76 -7.90
C ARG A 169 -15.76 -21.79 -6.41
N LEU A 170 -17.06 -21.92 -6.17
CA LEU A 170 -17.68 -21.85 -4.85
C LEU A 170 -17.20 -22.94 -3.89
N GLU A 171 -17.25 -24.20 -4.31
CA GLU A 171 -16.95 -25.36 -3.45
C GLU A 171 -15.53 -25.29 -2.89
N GLU A 172 -14.56 -24.90 -3.71
CA GLU A 172 -13.17 -24.74 -3.29
C GLU A 172 -13.00 -23.57 -2.31
N ALA A 173 -13.67 -22.44 -2.57
CA ALA A 173 -13.63 -21.29 -1.67
C ALA A 173 -14.23 -21.64 -0.30
N LEU A 174 -15.37 -22.32 -0.29
CA LEU A 174 -16.06 -22.78 0.92
C LEU A 174 -15.21 -23.76 1.71
N LYS A 175 -14.62 -24.76 1.06
CA LYS A 175 -13.71 -25.73 1.71
C LYS A 175 -12.52 -25.05 2.39
N ILE A 176 -11.96 -24.00 1.76
CA ILE A 176 -10.87 -23.22 2.35
C ILE A 176 -11.37 -22.38 3.55
N LEU A 177 -12.53 -21.73 3.42
CA LEU A 177 -13.14 -20.94 4.50
C LEU A 177 -13.52 -21.80 5.72
N GLU A 178 -14.09 -22.99 5.50
CA GLU A 178 -14.39 -23.96 6.55
C GLU A 178 -13.12 -24.41 7.27
N ARG A 179 -12.04 -24.71 6.52
CA ARG A 179 -10.75 -25.04 7.11
C ARG A 179 -10.19 -23.90 7.94
N MET A 180 -10.32 -22.65 7.49
CA MET A 180 -9.93 -21.48 8.29
C MET A 180 -10.78 -21.32 9.54
N ALA A 181 -12.10 -21.55 9.46
CA ALA A 181 -13.00 -21.48 10.60
C ALA A 181 -12.63 -22.53 11.65
N LEU A 182 -12.37 -23.77 11.21
CA LEU A 182 -11.91 -24.88 12.06
C LEU A 182 -10.60 -24.55 12.78
N ILE A 183 -9.59 -24.02 12.06
CA ILE A 183 -8.30 -23.61 12.65
C ILE A 183 -8.51 -22.48 13.68
N ASN A 184 -9.43 -21.56 13.42
CA ASN A 184 -9.77 -20.47 14.33
C ASN A 184 -10.71 -20.89 15.48
N GLY A 185 -11.07 -22.19 15.58
CA GLY A 185 -11.96 -22.71 16.62
C GLY A 185 -13.41 -22.22 16.51
N ARG A 186 -13.84 -21.76 15.33
CA ARG A 186 -15.21 -21.26 15.08
C ARG A 186 -15.94 -22.22 14.15
N GLN A 187 -17.24 -22.42 14.39
CA GLN A 187 -18.08 -23.14 13.45
C GLN A 187 -18.43 -22.22 12.26
N PHE A 188 -18.32 -22.75 11.05
CA PHE A 188 -18.77 -22.05 9.85
C PHE A 188 -20.31 -22.16 9.78
N PRO A 189 -21.07 -21.05 9.86
CA PRO A 189 -22.53 -21.15 9.90
C PRO A 189 -23.08 -21.60 8.56
N GLU A 190 -23.97 -22.60 8.55
CA GLU A 190 -24.68 -23.05 7.34
C GLU A 190 -25.51 -21.91 6.68
N ALA A 191 -25.93 -20.93 7.47
CA ALA A 191 -26.60 -19.72 6.98
C ALA A 191 -25.69 -18.86 6.08
N VAL A 192 -24.37 -18.91 6.26
CA VAL A 192 -23.40 -18.22 5.40
C VAL A 192 -23.18 -19.02 4.10
N HIS A 193 -23.16 -20.35 4.19
CA HIS A 193 -23.06 -21.25 3.03
C HIS A 193 -24.20 -20.98 2.03
N SER A 194 -25.45 -21.05 2.50
CA SER A 194 -26.64 -20.84 1.67
C SER A 194 -26.77 -19.40 1.12
N LYS A 195 -26.39 -18.38 1.91
CA LYS A 195 -26.39 -16.98 1.44
C LYS A 195 -25.33 -16.73 0.38
N LEU A 196 -24.13 -17.29 0.54
CA LEU A 196 -23.02 -17.13 -0.41
C LEU A 196 -23.31 -17.82 -1.74
N GLU A 197 -23.87 -19.03 -1.70
CA GLU A 197 -24.36 -19.74 -2.89
C GLU A 197 -25.46 -18.95 -3.60
N ALA A 198 -26.43 -18.40 -2.86
CA ALA A 198 -27.52 -17.61 -3.41
C ALA A 198 -27.05 -16.26 -4.00
N GLN A 199 -26.02 -15.63 -3.43
CA GLN A 199 -25.39 -14.43 -3.99
C GLN A 199 -24.64 -14.73 -5.27
N ILE A 200 -23.81 -15.78 -5.30
CA ILE A 200 -23.03 -16.11 -6.50
C ILE A 200 -23.91 -16.64 -7.63
N ARG A 201 -24.99 -17.37 -7.32
CA ARG A 201 -25.98 -17.75 -8.34
C ARG A 201 -26.68 -16.52 -8.92
N ARG A 202 -26.99 -15.52 -8.09
CA ARG A 202 -27.52 -14.21 -8.55
C ARG A 202 -26.49 -13.45 -9.37
N ASP A 203 -25.21 -13.46 -8.99
CA ASP A 203 -24.15 -12.72 -9.69
C ASP A 203 -23.75 -13.40 -11.00
N LYS A 204 -23.75 -14.73 -11.11
CA LYS A 204 -23.61 -15.44 -12.39
C LYS A 204 -24.78 -15.11 -13.33
N LEU A 205 -26.01 -15.05 -12.81
CA LEU A 205 -27.21 -14.69 -13.59
C LEU A 205 -27.19 -13.21 -14.03
N LYS A 206 -26.69 -12.32 -13.18
CA LYS A 206 -26.45 -10.91 -13.51
C LYS A 206 -25.26 -10.72 -14.45
N SER A 207 -24.20 -11.51 -14.33
CA SER A 207 -23.00 -11.45 -15.17
C SER A 207 -23.22 -11.98 -16.59
N GLN A 208 -24.26 -12.78 -16.82
CA GLN A 208 -24.74 -13.08 -18.17
C GLN A 208 -25.50 -11.90 -18.81
N LYS A 209 -26.08 -10.98 -18.02
CA LYS A 209 -26.81 -9.79 -18.50
C LYS A 209 -25.96 -8.50 -18.51
N LYS A 210 -25.02 -8.36 -17.58
CA LYS A 210 -23.92 -7.40 -17.61
C LYS A 210 -22.67 -8.20 -17.93
N LYS A 211 -22.18 -8.18 -19.18
CA LYS A 211 -20.74 -8.36 -19.41
C LYS A 211 -20.08 -7.48 -18.35
N VAL A 212 -19.33 -8.08 -17.41
CA VAL A 212 -18.46 -7.33 -16.52
C VAL A 212 -17.73 -6.39 -17.45
N ALA A 213 -18.04 -5.09 -17.39
CA ALA A 213 -17.31 -4.12 -18.19
C ALA A 213 -15.87 -4.38 -17.80
N ASN A 214 -15.04 -4.80 -18.77
CA ASN A 214 -13.62 -4.97 -18.52
C ASN A 214 -13.15 -3.57 -18.11
N VAL A 215 -13.10 -3.32 -16.81
CA VAL A 215 -12.72 -2.02 -16.28
C VAL A 215 -11.26 -1.89 -16.65
N GLY A 216 -11.00 -1.04 -17.63
CA GLY A 216 -9.68 -0.90 -18.21
C GLY A 216 -8.83 0.04 -17.37
N LEU A 217 -7.51 0.01 -17.57
CA LEU A 217 -6.62 1.09 -17.14
C LEU A 217 -7.14 2.47 -17.58
N MET A 218 -7.84 2.49 -18.72
CA MET A 218 -8.43 3.66 -19.34
C MET A 218 -9.59 4.26 -18.54
N ASP A 219 -10.31 3.45 -17.75
CA ASP A 219 -11.37 3.94 -16.85
C ASP A 219 -10.78 4.69 -15.65
N LEU A 220 -9.55 4.39 -15.24
CA LEU A 220 -8.83 5.11 -14.19
C LEU A 220 -8.46 6.54 -14.61
N CYS A 221 -8.21 6.74 -15.91
CA CYS A 221 -7.88 8.03 -16.51
C CYS A 221 -9.10 8.80 -17.04
N ARG A 222 -10.30 8.21 -16.94
CA ARG A 222 -11.51 8.74 -17.58
C ARG A 222 -12.08 9.96 -16.87
N THR A 223 -12.02 10.01 -15.54
CA THR A 223 -12.54 11.14 -14.75
C THR A 223 -11.39 12.02 -14.24
N PRO A 224 -11.56 13.36 -14.21
CA PRO A 224 -10.47 14.30 -13.97
C PRO A 224 -9.88 14.23 -12.56
N ASN A 225 -10.69 14.04 -11.51
CA ASN A 225 -10.16 13.92 -10.14
C ASN A 225 -9.43 12.60 -9.94
N MET A 226 -9.97 11.48 -10.46
CA MET A 226 -9.28 10.19 -10.40
C MET A 226 -7.96 10.19 -11.17
N ARG A 227 -7.91 10.85 -12.33
CA ARG A 227 -6.66 11.04 -13.07
C ARG A 227 -5.64 11.84 -12.28
N LEU A 228 -6.06 12.95 -11.65
CA LEU A 228 -5.17 13.77 -10.83
C LEU A 228 -4.62 12.98 -9.64
N LYS A 229 -5.48 12.28 -8.89
CA LYS A 229 -5.07 11.42 -7.77
C LYS A 229 -4.09 10.34 -8.19
N THR A 230 -4.38 9.69 -9.32
CA THR A 230 -3.53 8.65 -9.92
C THR A 230 -2.16 9.23 -10.26
N ILE A 231 -2.09 10.39 -10.91
CA ILE A 231 -0.81 11.05 -11.24
C ILE A 231 -0.03 11.42 -9.97
N LEU A 232 -0.71 11.92 -8.93
CA LEU A 232 -0.04 12.33 -7.70
C LEU A 232 0.53 11.13 -6.93
N ILE A 233 -0.24 10.05 -6.78
CA ILE A 233 0.23 8.84 -6.10
C ILE A 233 1.31 8.12 -6.92
N THR A 234 1.22 8.09 -8.26
CA THR A 234 2.26 7.49 -9.10
C THR A 234 3.57 8.26 -9.02
N LEU A 235 3.53 9.60 -9.02
CA LEU A 235 4.73 10.42 -8.86
C LEU A 235 5.36 10.29 -7.48
N SER A 236 4.54 10.27 -6.42
CA SER A 236 5.01 10.04 -5.05
C SER A 236 5.64 8.64 -4.92
N TRP A 237 5.03 7.62 -5.52
CA TRP A 237 5.55 6.26 -5.54
C TRP A 237 6.86 6.18 -6.29
N PHE A 238 6.93 6.72 -7.50
CA PHE A 238 8.15 6.79 -8.29
C PHE A 238 9.30 7.43 -7.51
N ALA A 239 9.06 8.57 -6.87
CA ALA A 239 10.08 9.24 -6.06
C ALA A 239 10.51 8.37 -4.86
N ASN A 240 9.55 7.79 -4.14
CA ASN A 240 9.84 6.98 -2.96
C ASN A 240 10.62 5.71 -3.31
N GLU A 241 10.19 4.97 -4.34
CA GLU A 241 10.84 3.73 -4.80
C GLU A 241 12.27 4.00 -5.29
N THR A 242 12.45 5.04 -6.10
CA THR A 242 13.75 5.45 -6.66
C THR A 242 14.74 5.78 -5.54
N VAL A 243 14.33 6.60 -4.59
CA VAL A 243 15.21 7.08 -3.51
C VAL A 243 15.46 5.96 -2.49
N TYR A 244 14.45 5.17 -2.13
CA TYR A 244 14.60 4.04 -1.22
C TYR A 244 15.64 3.04 -1.72
N LEU A 245 15.57 2.64 -3.00
CA LEU A 245 16.54 1.71 -3.58
C LEU A 245 17.89 2.38 -3.87
N GLY A 246 17.92 3.65 -4.24
CA GLY A 246 19.17 4.41 -4.39
C GLY A 246 19.97 4.47 -3.09
N LEU A 247 19.32 4.75 -1.97
CA LEU A 247 19.96 4.72 -0.65
C LEU A 247 20.39 3.31 -0.24
N SER A 248 19.67 2.26 -0.64
CA SER A 248 20.09 0.88 -0.41
C SER A 248 21.37 0.53 -1.16
N TYR A 249 21.50 0.96 -2.43
CA TYR A 249 22.71 0.73 -3.23
C TYR A 249 23.90 1.58 -2.78
N TYR A 250 23.65 2.79 -2.27
CA TYR A 250 24.68 3.70 -1.83
C TYR A 250 25.15 3.48 -0.38
N GLY A 251 24.34 2.79 0.44
CA GLY A 251 24.62 2.52 1.85
C GLY A 251 26.00 1.92 2.16
N PRO A 252 26.45 0.88 1.44
CA PRO A 252 27.77 0.28 1.66
C PRO A 252 28.94 1.24 1.41
N SER A 253 28.75 2.31 0.62
CA SER A 253 29.79 3.25 0.22
C SER A 253 30.03 4.38 1.23
N LEU A 254 29.10 4.59 2.17
CA LEU A 254 29.10 5.76 3.06
C LEU A 254 29.84 5.58 4.37
N GLY A 255 29.97 4.35 4.89
CA GLY A 255 30.63 4.12 6.18
C GLY A 255 32.00 3.45 6.06
N THR A 256 32.75 3.48 7.16
CA THR A 256 34.12 2.94 7.28
C THR A 256 34.20 1.46 6.93
N ASN A 257 33.15 0.69 7.23
CA ASN A 257 33.01 -0.71 6.87
C ASN A 257 31.69 -0.94 6.10
N GLN A 258 31.81 -1.40 4.86
CA GLN A 258 30.68 -1.62 3.94
C GLN A 258 29.60 -2.55 4.49
N TYR A 259 30.01 -3.60 5.21
CA TYR A 259 29.08 -4.61 5.74
C TYR A 259 28.33 -4.11 6.97
N VAL A 260 29.03 -3.41 7.86
CA VAL A 260 28.43 -2.81 9.05
C VAL A 260 27.45 -1.71 8.66
N SER A 261 27.81 -0.88 7.67
CA SER A 261 26.94 0.18 7.17
C SER A 261 25.65 -0.38 6.54
N PHE A 262 25.76 -1.48 5.81
CA PHE A 262 24.62 -2.19 5.24
C PHE A 262 23.75 -2.88 6.31
N PHE A 263 24.35 -3.44 7.35
CA PHE A 263 23.60 -3.99 8.48
C PHE A 263 22.86 -2.89 9.26
N LEU A 264 23.53 -1.77 9.55
CA LEU A 264 22.93 -0.62 10.23
C LEU A 264 21.77 -0.02 9.43
N SER A 265 21.90 0.06 8.11
CA SER A 265 20.82 0.57 7.25
C SER A 265 19.57 -0.32 7.30
N ALA A 266 19.73 -1.64 7.48
CA ALA A 266 18.61 -2.56 7.70
C ALA A 266 18.03 -2.44 9.11
N VAL A 267 18.86 -2.41 10.15
CA VAL A 267 18.41 -2.32 11.56
C VAL A 267 17.54 -1.09 11.80
N VAL A 268 17.86 0.02 11.16
CA VAL A 268 17.15 1.30 11.32
C VAL A 268 15.74 1.29 10.70
N GLU A 269 15.42 0.37 9.77
CA GLU A 269 14.07 0.24 9.22
C GLU A 269 13.07 -0.30 10.25
N LEU A 270 13.51 -1.20 11.15
CA LEU A 270 12.65 -1.82 12.17
C LEU A 270 11.98 -0.81 13.13
N PRO A 271 12.72 0.07 13.84
CA PRO A 271 12.10 1.08 14.70
C PRO A 271 11.29 2.08 13.88
N SER A 272 11.67 2.33 12.62
CA SER A 272 10.93 3.21 11.73
C SER A 272 9.52 2.68 11.46
N TYR A 273 9.36 1.38 11.21
CA TYR A 273 8.04 0.78 10.99
C TYR A 273 7.14 0.85 12.22
N LEU A 274 7.69 0.65 13.43
CA LEU A 274 6.92 0.77 14.67
C LEU A 274 6.45 2.20 14.91
N CYS A 275 7.34 3.18 14.73
CA CYS A 275 6.99 4.59 14.79
C CYS A 275 5.93 4.95 13.74
N CYS A 276 6.11 4.48 12.51
CA CYS A 276 5.20 4.71 11.40
C CYS A 276 3.80 4.16 11.70
N TRP A 277 3.70 2.95 12.26
CA TRP A 277 2.42 2.36 12.63
C TRP A 277 1.66 3.25 13.64
N TYR A 278 2.35 3.76 14.66
CA TYR A 278 1.76 4.69 15.63
C TYR A 278 1.30 6.02 15.01
N PHE A 279 2.10 6.61 14.11
CA PHE A 279 1.75 7.87 13.45
C PHE A 279 0.59 7.71 12.45
N MET A 280 0.52 6.58 11.75
CA MET A 280 -0.54 6.28 10.79
C MET A 280 -1.93 6.23 11.45
N ASP A 281 -2.01 5.69 12.67
CA ASP A 281 -3.27 5.60 13.41
C ASP A 281 -3.68 6.93 14.06
N THR A 282 -2.73 7.84 14.33
CA THR A 282 -3.00 9.10 15.07
C THR A 282 -3.16 10.33 14.18
N TRP A 283 -2.32 10.47 13.15
CA TRP A 283 -2.26 11.65 12.26
C TRP A 283 -2.82 11.38 10.86
N GLY A 284 -3.20 10.13 10.57
CA GLY A 284 -3.67 9.71 9.25
C GLY A 284 -2.54 9.23 8.35
N ARG A 285 -2.82 9.12 7.05
CA ARG A 285 -1.86 8.52 6.08
C ARG A 285 -1.09 9.59 5.32
N ARG A 286 -1.73 10.74 5.07
CA ARG A 286 -1.19 11.80 4.20
C ARG A 286 0.03 12.50 4.82
N TRP A 287 -0.10 12.94 6.06
CA TRP A 287 0.95 13.68 6.76
C TRP A 287 2.19 12.83 7.03
N PRO A 288 2.08 11.61 7.58
CA PRO A 288 3.25 10.76 7.77
C PRO A 288 3.98 10.44 6.46
N LEU A 289 3.25 10.18 5.37
CA LEU A 289 3.85 9.92 4.05
C LEU A 289 4.65 11.12 3.55
N SER A 290 4.04 12.31 3.56
CA SER A 290 4.68 13.51 3.03
C SER A 290 5.85 13.98 3.90
N LEU A 291 5.67 14.00 5.23
CA LEU A 291 6.71 14.44 6.16
C LEU A 291 7.92 13.52 6.13
N SER A 292 7.72 12.19 6.07
CA SER A 292 8.86 11.28 6.06
C SER A 292 9.67 11.40 4.76
N MET A 293 9.01 11.58 3.61
CA MET A 293 9.70 11.86 2.34
C MET A 293 10.41 13.21 2.36
N MET A 294 9.77 14.29 2.81
CA MET A 294 10.39 15.61 2.85
C MET A 294 11.56 15.67 3.82
N LEU A 295 11.39 15.16 5.05
CA LEU A 295 12.45 15.14 6.06
C LEU A 295 13.60 14.21 5.65
N GLY A 296 13.30 13.05 5.06
CA GLY A 296 14.33 12.14 4.52
C GLY A 296 15.09 12.76 3.36
N GLY A 297 14.41 13.46 2.45
CA GLY A 297 15.04 14.19 1.35
C GLY A 297 15.92 15.34 1.82
N VAL A 298 15.44 16.13 2.79
CA VAL A 298 16.22 17.21 3.41
C VAL A 298 17.45 16.66 4.13
N ALA A 299 17.33 15.57 4.89
CA ALA A 299 18.47 14.91 5.52
C ALA A 299 19.50 14.45 4.48
N CYS A 300 19.08 13.90 3.34
CA CYS A 300 19.98 13.61 2.22
C CYS A 300 20.67 14.86 1.66
N ILE A 301 20.00 16.00 1.57
CA ILE A 301 20.63 17.24 1.08
C ILE A 301 21.63 17.79 2.10
N ILE A 302 21.32 17.70 3.41
CA ILE A 302 22.21 18.17 4.48
C ILE A 302 23.53 17.38 4.49
N THR A 303 23.51 16.08 4.16
CA THR A 303 24.76 15.29 4.08
C THR A 303 25.81 15.86 3.13
N VAL A 304 25.39 16.64 2.14
CA VAL A 304 26.28 17.25 1.13
C VAL A 304 26.99 18.50 1.67
N MET A 305 26.37 19.17 2.64
CA MET A 305 26.92 20.36 3.30
C MET A 305 28.00 20.00 4.33
N LEU A 306 28.13 18.73 4.71
CA LEU A 306 29.16 18.27 5.63
C LEU A 306 30.55 18.18 4.96
N PRO A 307 31.61 18.45 5.73
CA PRO A 307 32.99 18.24 5.28
C PRO A 307 33.27 16.73 5.12
N ASP A 308 34.17 16.40 4.20
CA ASP A 308 34.46 15.00 3.82
C ASP A 308 35.10 14.19 4.97
N ASP A 309 35.61 14.88 6.00
CA ASP A 309 36.23 14.27 7.18
C ASP A 309 35.19 13.78 8.22
N ALA A 310 33.93 14.22 8.12
CA ALA A 310 32.85 13.88 9.06
C ALA A 310 32.05 12.63 8.62
N ILE A 311 32.74 11.48 8.54
CA ILE A 311 32.17 10.20 8.06
C ILE A 311 31.02 9.73 8.97
N ASP A 312 31.20 9.82 10.29
CA ASP A 312 30.20 9.35 11.26
C ASP A 312 28.93 10.19 11.21
N GLU A 313 29.05 11.52 11.09
CA GLU A 313 27.89 12.41 10.97
C GLU A 313 27.14 12.16 9.65
N THR A 314 27.87 11.96 8.54
CA THR A 314 27.28 11.61 7.24
C THR A 314 26.53 10.29 7.31
N LEU A 315 27.08 9.29 7.99
CA LEU A 315 26.42 8.00 8.22
C LEU A 315 25.14 8.16 9.05
N THR A 316 25.17 8.95 10.12
CA THR A 316 23.96 9.16 10.95
C THR A 316 22.82 9.83 10.18
N LEU A 317 23.11 10.88 9.40
CA LEU A 317 22.13 11.53 8.55
C LEU A 317 21.59 10.60 7.47
N TYR A 318 22.45 9.79 6.84
CA TYR A 318 22.04 8.75 5.90
C TYR A 318 21.08 7.74 6.54
N LEU A 319 21.40 7.26 7.75
CA LEU A 319 20.55 6.32 8.48
C LEU A 319 19.19 6.95 8.81
N ILE A 320 19.15 8.22 9.21
CA ILE A 320 17.90 8.96 9.43
C ILE A 320 17.09 9.04 8.13
N SER A 321 17.70 9.41 7.01
CA SER A 321 17.02 9.45 5.71
C SER A 321 16.45 8.09 5.32
N LYS A 322 17.25 7.03 5.49
CA LYS A 322 16.85 5.65 5.19
C LYS A 322 15.68 5.20 6.06
N ALA A 323 15.69 5.54 7.35
CA ALA A 323 14.58 5.29 8.27
C ALA A 323 13.29 5.94 7.76
N LEU A 324 13.33 7.24 7.47
CA LEU A 324 12.16 8.01 7.08
C LEU A 324 11.58 7.55 5.73
N LEU A 325 12.45 7.16 4.79
CA LEU A 325 12.01 6.64 3.49
C LEU A 325 11.45 5.22 3.57
N SER A 326 11.97 4.39 4.47
CA SER A 326 11.35 3.08 4.74
C SER A 326 9.93 3.25 5.32
N ALA A 327 9.70 4.25 6.18
CA ALA A 327 8.37 4.57 6.68
C ALA A 327 7.40 5.03 5.58
N SER A 328 7.82 5.91 4.65
CA SER A 328 6.96 6.28 3.52
C SER A 328 6.61 5.08 2.64
N PHE A 329 7.54 4.15 2.46
CA PHE A 329 7.29 2.93 1.70
C PHE A 329 6.21 2.05 2.34
N LEU A 330 6.20 1.95 3.67
CA LEU A 330 5.15 1.22 4.40
C LEU A 330 3.76 1.87 4.22
N ILE A 331 3.68 3.20 4.17
CA ILE A 331 2.41 3.95 4.09
C ILE A 331 1.82 3.94 2.69
N ILE A 332 2.65 3.96 1.64
CA ILE A 332 2.16 4.20 0.28
C ILE A 332 1.26 3.08 -0.25
N TYR A 333 1.54 1.82 0.12
CA TYR A 333 0.73 0.65 -0.27
C TYR A 333 -0.70 0.70 0.28
N PRO A 334 -0.92 0.82 1.61
CA PRO A 334 -2.27 0.95 2.16
C PRO A 334 -2.94 2.24 1.69
N PHE A 335 -2.20 3.35 1.57
CA PHE A 335 -2.78 4.61 1.12
C PHE A 335 -3.28 4.54 -0.32
N ALA A 336 -2.55 3.92 -1.24
CA ALA A 336 -3.03 3.65 -2.60
C ALA A 336 -4.27 2.75 -2.59
N GLY A 337 -4.31 1.74 -1.72
CA GLY A 337 -5.48 0.88 -1.52
C GLY A 337 -6.72 1.63 -1.01
N GLU A 338 -6.55 2.62 -0.14
CA GLU A 338 -7.64 3.44 0.38
C GLU A 338 -8.12 4.49 -0.63
N LEU A 339 -7.22 5.01 -1.47
CA LEU A 339 -7.52 6.04 -2.46
C LEU A 339 -8.23 5.50 -3.71
N TYR A 340 -7.90 4.29 -4.15
CA TYR A 340 -8.51 3.69 -5.33
C TYR A 340 -9.83 2.98 -5.01
N PRO A 341 -10.89 3.20 -5.83
CA PRO A 341 -12.15 2.51 -5.65
C PRO A 341 -11.98 1.01 -5.81
N THR A 342 -12.75 0.23 -5.05
CA THR A 342 -12.62 -1.23 -4.99
C THR A 342 -12.62 -1.90 -6.38
N GLN A 343 -13.42 -1.39 -7.33
CA GLN A 343 -13.51 -1.91 -8.70
C GLN A 343 -12.21 -1.78 -9.51
N VAL A 344 -11.40 -0.75 -9.25
CA VAL A 344 -10.16 -0.44 -10.01
C VAL A 344 -8.91 -0.51 -9.14
N ARG A 345 -9.04 -0.81 -7.86
CA ARG A 345 -7.94 -0.80 -6.87
C ARG A 345 -6.75 -1.64 -7.29
N GLY A 346 -6.98 -2.90 -7.68
CA GLY A 346 -5.90 -3.79 -8.10
C GLY A 346 -5.15 -3.26 -9.33
N ILE A 347 -5.90 -2.76 -10.32
CA ILE A 347 -5.35 -2.20 -11.56
C ILE A 347 -4.58 -0.90 -11.27
N GLY A 348 -5.12 -0.01 -10.43
CA GLY A 348 -4.49 1.25 -10.07
C GLY A 348 -3.19 1.09 -9.28
N ILE A 349 -3.19 0.18 -8.28
CA ILE A 349 -1.97 -0.16 -7.53
C ILE A 349 -0.93 -0.79 -8.45
N GLY A 350 -1.31 -1.76 -9.29
CA GLY A 350 -0.40 -2.41 -10.23
C GLY A 350 0.20 -1.45 -11.26
N ALA A 351 -0.62 -0.56 -11.82
CA ALA A 351 -0.16 0.47 -12.77
C ALA A 351 0.79 1.48 -12.12
N SER A 352 0.48 1.91 -10.89
CA SER A 352 1.31 2.86 -10.15
C SER A 352 2.64 2.27 -9.75
N SER A 353 2.64 1.01 -9.29
CA SER A 353 3.86 0.28 -8.99
C SER A 353 4.70 0.02 -10.25
N TYR A 354 4.08 -0.28 -11.39
CA TYR A 354 4.77 -0.43 -12.67
C TYR A 354 5.51 0.85 -13.08
N ILE A 355 4.81 2.00 -13.03
CA ILE A 355 5.42 3.31 -13.34
C ILE A 355 6.51 3.65 -12.33
N GLY A 356 6.27 3.37 -11.04
CA GLY A 356 7.27 3.56 -9.98
C GLY A 356 8.54 2.73 -10.23
N GLY A 357 8.38 1.50 -10.71
CA GLY A 357 9.48 0.60 -11.07
C GLY A 357 10.39 1.13 -12.18
N LEU A 358 9.92 2.03 -13.04
CA LEU A 358 10.78 2.68 -14.05
C LEU A 358 11.91 3.50 -13.41
N GLY A 359 11.68 4.04 -12.21
CA GLY A 359 12.70 4.78 -11.46
C GLY A 359 13.91 3.92 -11.08
N LEU A 360 13.71 2.61 -10.97
CA LEU A 360 14.75 1.65 -10.64
C LEU A 360 15.71 1.38 -11.79
N ILE A 361 15.28 1.66 -13.03
CA ILE A 361 16.14 1.56 -14.20
C ILE A 361 17.13 2.73 -14.22
N VAL A 362 16.71 3.90 -13.74
CA VAL A 362 17.51 5.14 -13.75
C VAL A 362 18.52 5.16 -12.59
N ILE A 363 18.16 4.60 -11.42
CA ILE A 363 18.96 4.74 -10.20
C ILE A 363 20.41 4.20 -10.29
N PRO A 364 20.72 3.07 -10.98
CA PRO A 364 22.10 2.59 -11.09
C PRO A 364 22.99 3.61 -11.80
N PHE A 365 22.47 4.30 -12.82
CA PHE A 365 23.19 5.35 -13.52
C PHE A 365 23.43 6.55 -12.61
N VAL A 366 22.44 6.95 -11.81
CA VAL A 366 22.60 8.02 -10.80
C VAL A 366 23.67 7.63 -9.76
N THR A 367 23.70 6.37 -9.30
CA THR A 367 24.74 5.91 -8.37
C THR A 367 26.12 5.83 -9.02
N TYR A 368 26.19 5.56 -10.32
CA TYR A 368 27.45 5.53 -11.08
C TYR A 368 28.10 6.91 -11.16
N LEU A 369 27.32 7.99 -11.33
CA LEU A 369 27.83 9.37 -11.22
C LEU A 369 28.47 9.65 -9.84
N GLY A 370 28.11 8.87 -8.82
CA GLY A 370 28.68 8.92 -7.48
C GLY A 370 30.13 8.45 -7.36
N LYS A 371 30.69 7.79 -8.38
CA LYS A 371 32.10 7.38 -8.39
C LYS A 371 33.05 8.59 -8.46
N GLU A 372 32.68 9.60 -9.23
CA GLU A 372 33.48 10.82 -9.40
C GLU A 372 33.18 11.83 -8.29
N ASN A 373 31.91 11.96 -7.90
CA ASN A 373 31.47 12.89 -6.86
C ASN A 373 30.47 12.21 -5.91
N LEU A 374 30.93 11.85 -4.70
CA LEU A 374 30.09 11.14 -3.71
C LEU A 374 28.82 11.93 -3.32
N LYS A 375 28.88 13.27 -3.40
CA LYS A 375 27.79 14.17 -2.99
C LYS A 375 26.64 14.24 -4.00
N LEU A 376 26.93 14.06 -5.29
CA LEU A 376 25.98 14.35 -6.36
C LEU A 376 24.75 13.42 -6.40
N PRO A 377 24.88 12.09 -6.21
CA PRO A 377 23.73 11.19 -6.14
C PRO A 377 22.79 11.51 -4.97
N LEU A 378 23.35 11.91 -3.81
CA LEU A 378 22.58 12.24 -2.61
C LEU A 378 21.74 13.51 -2.80
N VAL A 379 22.27 14.52 -3.50
CA VAL A 379 21.50 15.73 -3.87
C VAL A 379 20.33 15.38 -4.78
N ILE A 380 20.59 14.59 -5.84
CA ILE A 380 19.55 14.21 -6.81
C ILE A 380 18.45 13.42 -6.10
N MET A 381 18.84 12.42 -5.30
CA MET A 381 17.92 11.61 -4.50
C MET A 381 17.12 12.46 -3.50
N GLY A 382 17.77 13.40 -2.81
CA GLY A 382 17.13 14.31 -1.88
C GLY A 382 16.10 15.21 -2.55
N PHE A 383 16.43 15.80 -3.71
CA PHE A 383 15.52 16.65 -4.47
C PHE A 383 14.30 15.88 -5.00
N VAL A 384 14.52 14.68 -5.57
CA VAL A 384 13.44 13.79 -6.02
C VAL A 384 12.51 13.42 -4.86
N SER A 385 13.08 13.13 -3.68
CA SER A 385 12.31 12.80 -2.47
C SER A 385 11.45 13.97 -1.99
N VAL A 386 12.00 15.19 -1.92
CA VAL A 386 11.25 16.39 -1.52
C VAL A 386 10.11 16.67 -2.49
N LEU A 387 10.36 16.60 -3.80
CA LEU A 387 9.31 16.77 -4.80
C LEU A 387 8.20 15.71 -4.68
N GLY A 388 8.56 14.44 -4.44
CA GLY A 388 7.62 13.36 -4.20
C GLY A 388 6.81 13.50 -2.90
N GLY A 389 7.42 14.09 -1.86
CA GLY A 389 6.73 14.42 -0.62
C GLY A 389 5.74 15.58 -0.80
N MET A 390 6.11 16.60 -1.59
CA MET A 390 5.25 17.74 -1.91
C MET A 390 4.01 17.34 -2.71
N THR A 391 4.14 16.41 -3.65
CA THR A 391 2.97 15.87 -4.39
C THR A 391 2.04 15.10 -3.45
N GLY A 392 2.59 14.40 -2.44
CA GLY A 392 1.84 13.71 -1.41
C GLY A 392 0.93 14.64 -0.58
N LEU A 393 1.33 15.89 -0.36
CA LEU A 393 0.48 16.88 0.33
C LEU A 393 -0.81 17.19 -0.42
N ARG A 394 -0.86 16.99 -1.73
CA ARG A 394 -2.06 17.28 -2.53
C ARG A 394 -3.11 16.17 -2.50
N LEU A 395 -2.77 15.01 -1.94
CA LEU A 395 -3.67 13.87 -1.85
C LEU A 395 -4.69 14.08 -0.71
N PRO A 396 -5.95 13.62 -0.85
CA PRO A 396 -6.94 13.68 0.23
C PRO A 396 -6.56 12.74 1.38
N GLU A 397 -6.96 13.08 2.60
CA GLU A 397 -6.78 12.21 3.77
C GLU A 397 -7.83 11.08 3.77
N THR A 398 -7.41 9.87 4.13
CA THR A 398 -8.25 8.66 4.10
C THR A 398 -8.65 8.18 5.50
N LEU A 399 -8.03 8.71 6.56
CA LEU A 399 -8.35 8.40 7.94
C LEU A 399 -9.85 8.67 8.25
N HIS A 400 -10.53 7.64 8.76
CA HIS A 400 -11.95 7.64 9.16
C HIS A 400 -12.99 7.87 8.05
N HIS A 401 -12.59 7.84 6.78
CA HIS A 401 -13.52 7.90 5.65
C HIS A 401 -13.90 6.49 5.15
N ARG A 402 -15.12 6.35 4.63
CA ARG A 402 -15.57 5.11 3.97
C ARG A 402 -14.80 4.93 2.66
N LEU A 403 -14.34 3.70 2.40
CA LEU A 403 -13.62 3.34 1.17
C LEU A 403 -14.56 3.50 -0.03
N PRO A 404 -14.16 4.22 -1.10
CA PRO A 404 -15.00 4.37 -2.28
C PRO A 404 -15.20 2.99 -2.94
N GLN A 405 -16.45 2.62 -3.19
CA GLN A 405 -16.79 1.35 -3.84
C GLN A 405 -16.99 1.51 -5.36
N THR A 406 -17.41 2.69 -5.80
CA THR A 406 -17.65 3.00 -7.21
C THR A 406 -16.69 4.07 -7.73
N ILE A 407 -16.51 4.12 -9.05
CA ILE A 407 -15.67 5.15 -9.70
C ILE A 407 -16.26 6.55 -9.48
N GLU A 408 -17.59 6.65 -9.45
CA GLU A 408 -18.34 7.87 -9.19
C GLU A 408 -18.10 8.40 -7.76
N GLU A 409 -18.19 7.53 -6.75
CA GLU A 409 -17.81 7.85 -5.37
C GLU A 409 -16.32 8.24 -5.25
N GLY A 410 -15.45 7.57 -6.01
CA GLY A 410 -14.03 7.92 -6.09
C GLY A 410 -13.77 9.31 -6.69
N GLU A 411 -14.59 9.74 -7.65
CA GLU A 411 -14.52 11.07 -8.26
C GLU A 411 -15.05 12.17 -7.33
N GLU A 412 -16.08 11.87 -6.53
CA GLU A 412 -16.63 12.76 -5.51
C GLU A 412 -15.71 12.89 -4.29
N PHE A 413 -15.00 11.82 -3.93
CA PHE A 413 -14.05 11.82 -2.83
C PHE A 413 -12.96 12.88 -3.06
N GLY A 414 -12.87 13.91 -2.22
CA GLY A 414 -11.86 14.98 -2.37
C GLY A 414 -12.09 15.96 -3.53
N LYS A 415 -13.27 15.97 -4.16
CA LYS A 415 -13.64 16.94 -5.22
C LYS A 415 -13.65 18.40 -4.75
N ASN A 416 -13.94 18.63 -3.47
CA ASN A 416 -13.98 19.96 -2.84
C ASN A 416 -12.66 20.38 -2.19
N TRP A 417 -11.58 19.60 -2.37
CA TRP A 417 -10.33 19.82 -1.67
C TRP A 417 -9.59 21.06 -2.20
N GLN A 418 -9.35 22.04 -1.33
CA GLN A 418 -8.54 23.24 -1.64
C GLN A 418 -7.17 23.16 -0.94
N LEU A 419 -6.14 23.80 -1.51
CA LEU A 419 -4.80 23.88 -0.92
C LEU A 419 -4.78 24.49 0.51
N LYS A 420 -5.85 25.18 0.92
CA LYS A 420 -6.00 25.74 2.28
C LYS A 420 -6.30 24.67 3.34
N ASP A 421 -6.87 23.53 2.94
CA ASP A 421 -7.04 22.34 3.79
C ASP A 421 -5.73 21.56 3.93
N CYS A 422 -4.67 22.00 3.24
CA CYS A 422 -3.37 21.37 3.30
C CYS A 422 -2.80 21.36 4.72
N CYS A 423 -3.00 22.45 5.48
CA CYS A 423 -2.42 22.67 6.81
C CYS A 423 -3.21 22.08 7.98
N ARG A 424 -4.37 21.44 7.76
CA ARG A 424 -5.13 20.82 8.86
C ARG A 424 -4.61 19.40 9.11
N CYS A 425 -4.04 19.18 10.31
CA CYS A 425 -3.48 17.89 10.73
C CYS A 425 -4.52 16.86 11.19
N LYS A 426 -5.78 17.27 11.43
CA LYS A 426 -6.90 16.36 11.70
C LYS A 426 -8.07 16.68 10.77
N PRO A 427 -8.56 15.74 9.95
CA PRO A 427 -9.82 15.91 9.26
C PRO A 427 -10.96 15.93 10.29
N GLN A 428 -11.93 16.83 10.10
CA GLN A 428 -13.23 16.68 10.76
C GLN A 428 -13.98 15.56 10.02
N PRO A 429 -14.69 14.66 10.71
CA PRO A 429 -15.60 13.74 10.03
C PRO A 429 -16.63 14.58 9.29
N GLU A 430 -16.60 14.54 7.96
CA GLU A 430 -17.58 15.21 7.13
C GLU A 430 -18.90 14.42 7.26
N ILE A 431 -19.87 15.01 7.95
CA ILE A 431 -21.24 14.47 8.02
C ILE A 431 -21.93 14.89 6.72
N LEU A 432 -22.10 13.98 5.75
CA LEU A 432 -23.21 13.91 4.78
C LEU A 432 -22.92 12.78 3.77
N SER A 433 -23.76 11.77 3.53
CA SER A 433 -25.13 11.79 2.95
C SER A 433 -25.94 10.55 3.41
N PRO A 434 -27.29 10.51 3.24
CA PRO A 434 -28.13 9.45 3.81
C PRO A 434 -27.79 8.06 3.24
N PRO A 435 -27.96 6.98 4.04
CA PRO A 435 -27.41 5.68 3.73
C PRO A 435 -28.27 4.94 2.70
N THR A 436 -27.81 4.88 1.45
CA THR A 436 -28.31 3.90 0.48
C THR A 436 -27.17 3.03 -0.03
N SER A 437 -26.52 2.33 0.89
CA SER A 437 -25.68 1.17 0.58
C SER A 437 -25.86 0.12 1.66
N TYR A 438 -25.82 -1.14 1.23
CA TYR A 438 -26.18 -2.40 1.90
C TYR A 438 -25.33 -2.76 3.14
N GLU A 439 -24.40 -1.88 3.53
CA GLU A 439 -23.50 -2.05 4.69
C GLU A 439 -24.03 -1.47 6.02
N ASN A 440 -25.23 -0.88 6.06
CA ASN A 440 -25.84 -0.38 7.30
C ASN A 440 -27.05 -1.22 7.75
N LEU A 441 -26.96 -2.55 7.73
CA LEU A 441 -27.95 -3.41 8.40
C LEU A 441 -27.81 -3.36 9.94
N ASP A 442 -26.61 -3.08 10.45
CA ASP A 442 -26.35 -3.02 11.90
C ASP A 442 -26.95 -1.76 12.55
N VAL A 443 -27.14 -0.68 11.78
CA VAL A 443 -27.78 0.56 12.27
C VAL A 443 -29.31 0.46 12.25
N LEU A 444 -29.87 -0.34 11.34
CA LEU A 444 -31.32 -0.60 11.30
C LEU A 444 -31.74 -1.72 12.26
N GLY A 445 -30.83 -2.64 12.62
CA GLY A 445 -31.10 -3.73 13.56
C GLY A 445 -31.10 -3.31 15.04
N GLY A 446 -30.54 -2.15 15.38
CA GLY A 446 -30.41 -1.66 16.75
C GLY A 446 -31.62 -0.88 17.30
N SER A 447 -32.65 -0.65 16.50
CA SER A 447 -33.87 0.08 16.89
C SER A 447 -35.11 -0.80 16.74
N SER A 448 -35.08 -2.01 17.28
CA SER A 448 -36.31 -2.75 17.57
C SER A 448 -36.74 -2.39 18.99
N ASN A 449 -37.57 -1.36 19.14
CA ASN A 449 -38.60 -1.32 20.20
C ASN A 449 -39.63 -0.17 20.13
N ASN A 450 -39.59 0.77 19.17
CA ASN A 450 -40.65 1.79 19.06
C ASN A 450 -41.21 1.87 17.62
N GLU A 451 -42.12 0.96 17.27
CA GLU A 451 -42.86 0.99 16.00
C GLU A 451 -43.80 2.21 15.85
N SER A 452 -44.08 2.93 16.93
CA SER A 452 -44.97 4.10 16.96
C SER A 452 -44.31 5.42 16.49
N GLU A 453 -42.98 5.56 16.58
CA GLU A 453 -42.27 6.78 16.17
C GLU A 453 -42.01 6.82 14.66
N VAL A 454 -41.78 5.65 14.05
CA VAL A 454 -41.49 5.51 12.62
C VAL A 454 -42.74 5.77 11.77
N GLU A 455 -43.93 5.44 12.27
CA GLU A 455 -45.18 5.68 11.54
C GLU A 455 -45.60 7.16 11.51
N LEU A 456 -45.20 7.94 12.53
CA LEU A 456 -45.44 9.37 12.64
C LEU A 456 -44.55 10.18 11.68
N GLU A 457 -43.26 9.83 11.57
CA GLU A 457 -42.34 10.48 10.62
C GLU A 457 -42.66 10.15 9.14
N LEU A 458 -43.21 8.97 8.86
CA LEU A 458 -43.66 8.60 7.52
C LEU A 458 -44.95 9.32 7.10
N LYS A 459 -45.84 9.63 8.04
CA LYS A 459 -47.06 10.42 7.78
C LYS A 459 -46.73 11.90 7.52
N ASP A 460 -45.78 12.47 8.25
CA ASP A 460 -45.35 13.86 8.03
C ASP A 460 -44.57 14.05 6.71
N ASN A 461 -43.74 13.08 6.33
CA ASN A 461 -43.04 13.13 5.04
C ASN A 461 -43.97 12.95 3.82
N ARG A 462 -45.11 12.27 3.96
CA ARG A 462 -46.13 12.20 2.90
C ARG A 462 -46.90 13.52 2.75
N ARG A 463 -47.12 14.27 3.84
CA ARG A 463 -47.76 15.59 3.79
C ARG A 463 -46.88 16.64 3.12
N LEU A 464 -45.55 16.55 3.26
CA LEU A 464 -44.59 17.48 2.63
C LEU A 464 -44.37 17.23 1.12
N ARG A 465 -44.84 16.11 0.55
CA ARG A 465 -44.65 15.77 -0.88
C ARG A 465 -45.83 16.11 -1.79
N GLN A 466 -46.95 16.60 -1.28
CA GLN A 466 -48.05 17.10 -2.12
C GLN A 466 -47.85 18.58 -2.45
N LYS A 467 -47.19 18.87 -3.58
CA LYS A 467 -47.34 20.18 -4.26
C LYS A 467 -48.82 20.41 -4.60
N PRO A 468 -49.43 21.57 -4.32
CA PRO A 468 -50.70 21.91 -4.94
C PRO A 468 -50.48 22.35 -6.39
N ARG A 469 -51.45 21.97 -7.22
CA ARG A 469 -51.62 22.41 -8.61
C ARG A 469 -51.81 23.93 -8.67
N ILE A 470 -51.37 24.52 -9.78
CA ILE A 470 -51.79 25.84 -10.25
C ILE A 470 -53.28 25.75 -10.61
N ASP A 471 -54.11 26.66 -10.09
CA ASP A 471 -55.23 27.31 -10.81
C ASP A 471 -55.94 28.37 -9.94
N GLU A 472 -56.05 29.58 -10.52
CA GLU A 472 -57.12 30.59 -10.49
C GLU A 472 -57.73 31.22 -9.19
N ARG A 473 -57.79 32.59 -9.25
CA ARG A 473 -58.73 33.60 -8.66
C ARG A 473 -58.33 34.39 -7.38
N THR A 474 -57.97 35.67 -7.64
CA THR A 474 -58.43 37.00 -7.10
C THR A 474 -59.08 37.17 -5.68
N PRO A 475 -59.17 38.41 -5.12
CA PRO A 475 -58.45 38.91 -3.92
C PRO A 475 -59.38 39.30 -2.73
N LEU A 476 -58.85 40.04 -1.72
CA LEU A 476 -59.47 40.68 -0.51
C LEU A 476 -59.11 39.97 0.81
N ASP A 477 -58.83 40.57 1.96
CA ASP A 477 -58.67 41.96 2.44
C ASP A 477 -58.12 41.91 3.90
N LEU A 478 -57.58 43.04 4.41
CA LEU A 478 -57.41 43.42 5.84
C LEU A 478 -56.42 42.59 6.72
N GLY A 479 -55.50 43.13 7.54
CA GLY A 479 -55.18 44.48 8.01
C GLY A 479 -54.34 44.38 9.31
N SER A 480 -53.61 45.45 9.65
CA SER A 480 -53.01 45.80 10.97
C SER A 480 -51.76 45.00 11.42
N SER A 481 -50.54 45.59 11.38
CA SER A 481 -49.90 46.50 12.35
C SER A 481 -49.22 45.80 13.53
N GLY A 482 -47.92 46.02 13.74
CA GLY A 482 -47.25 45.60 14.98
C GLY A 482 -45.72 45.56 14.91
N SER A 483 -45.11 46.71 15.12
CA SER A 483 -43.68 46.97 15.30
C SER A 483 -43.05 46.28 16.53
N GLY A 484 -41.82 45.79 16.36
CA GLY A 484 -40.71 46.23 17.22
C GLY A 484 -40.20 45.32 18.34
N ILE A 485 -38.87 45.29 18.41
CA ILE A 485 -37.99 45.14 19.60
C ILE A 485 -37.51 43.72 19.92
N GLY A 486 -36.19 43.54 19.73
CA GLY A 486 -35.45 42.36 20.15
C GLY A 486 -34.91 42.44 21.57
N SER A 487 -34.48 41.30 22.09
CA SER A 487 -33.41 41.21 23.10
C SER A 487 -32.84 39.78 23.14
N ARG A 488 -31.54 39.72 23.42
CA ARG A 488 -30.61 38.58 23.33
C ARG A 488 -30.92 37.43 24.32
N PRO A 489 -30.51 36.18 24.04
CA PRO A 489 -30.53 35.12 25.04
C PRO A 489 -29.25 35.09 25.89
N VAL A 490 -29.46 34.77 27.16
CA VAL A 490 -28.51 34.62 28.26
C VAL A 490 -27.64 33.36 28.07
N ARG A 491 -26.33 33.49 28.27
CA ARG A 491 -25.34 32.39 28.40
C ARG A 491 -25.23 31.95 29.86
N ARG A 492 -25.07 30.64 30.09
CA ARG A 492 -24.14 29.97 31.05
C ARG A 492 -24.36 28.44 31.03
N PRO A 493 -23.41 27.60 31.50
CA PRO A 493 -22.01 27.48 31.10
C PRO A 493 -21.62 26.02 30.76
N SER A 494 -20.44 25.84 30.17
CA SER A 494 -19.89 24.54 29.78
C SER A 494 -19.44 23.69 30.97
N MET A 495 -19.74 22.40 30.93
CA MET A 495 -19.06 21.40 31.77
C MET A 495 -18.20 20.52 30.86
N LYS A 496 -16.88 20.78 30.86
CA LYS A 496 -15.88 19.96 30.17
C LYS A 496 -15.74 18.63 30.91
N ARG A 497 -16.24 17.55 30.32
CA ARG A 497 -15.87 16.18 30.73
C ARG A 497 -14.70 15.74 29.86
N LEU A 498 -13.49 15.79 30.41
CA LEU A 498 -12.30 15.13 29.87
C LEU A 498 -12.54 13.62 29.98
N VAL A 499 -12.89 12.97 28.86
CA VAL A 499 -12.86 11.52 28.75
C VAL A 499 -11.55 11.13 28.09
N ARG A 500 -10.63 10.67 28.92
CA ARG A 500 -9.43 9.93 28.54
C ARG A 500 -9.89 8.53 28.13
N GLN A 501 -10.01 8.25 26.83
CA GLN A 501 -10.23 6.88 26.38
C GLN A 501 -8.91 6.11 26.48
N MET A 502 -8.78 5.34 27.55
CA MET A 502 -7.86 4.22 27.64
C MET A 502 -8.28 3.14 26.64
N SER A 503 -7.29 2.58 25.97
CA SER A 503 -7.34 1.29 25.29
C SER A 503 -7.89 0.23 26.25
N VAL A 504 -9.15 -0.16 26.07
CA VAL A 504 -9.69 -1.42 26.58
C VAL A 504 -10.54 -2.03 25.45
N MET A 505 -10.16 -3.24 25.05
CA MET A 505 -10.96 -4.11 24.20
C MET A 505 -12.27 -4.44 24.92
N ASP A 506 -13.38 -3.87 24.47
CA ASP A 506 -14.70 -4.38 24.82
C ASP A 506 -15.21 -5.30 23.71
N THR A 507 -15.35 -6.58 24.06
CA THR A 507 -16.19 -7.52 23.32
C THR A 507 -17.60 -7.43 23.87
N GLN A 508 -18.61 -7.29 23.01
CA GLN A 508 -20.00 -7.26 23.46
C GLN A 508 -20.39 -8.62 24.08
N ARG A 509 -20.80 -8.59 25.36
CA ARG A 509 -21.50 -9.69 26.05
C ARG A 509 -22.95 -9.28 26.29
N THR A 510 -23.87 -10.22 26.10
CA THR A 510 -25.28 -10.10 26.53
C THR A 510 -25.41 -10.27 28.06
N HIS A 511 -26.57 -9.88 28.60
CA HIS A 511 -26.87 -9.91 30.05
C HIS A 511 -26.79 -11.31 30.70
N ASP A 512 -26.74 -12.39 29.91
CA ASP A 512 -26.61 -13.78 30.38
C ASP A 512 -25.20 -14.39 30.21
N GLY A 513 -24.19 -13.59 29.86
CA GLY A 513 -22.78 -14.01 29.93
C GLY A 513 -22.25 -14.90 28.81
N THR A 514 -23.03 -15.21 27.78
CA THR A 514 -22.55 -15.95 26.59
C THR A 514 -21.98 -15.02 25.52
N MET A 515 -20.90 -15.43 24.84
CA MET A 515 -20.22 -14.63 23.82
C MET A 515 -21.00 -14.64 22.50
N GLN A 516 -21.38 -13.46 21.97
CA GLN A 516 -21.89 -13.33 20.61
C GLN A 516 -20.73 -13.16 19.62
N LEU A 517 -20.65 -14.07 18.65
CA LEU A 517 -19.80 -13.96 17.47
C LEU A 517 -20.51 -13.07 16.44
N THR A 518 -20.09 -11.82 16.33
CA THR A 518 -20.44 -10.97 15.18
C THR A 518 -19.80 -11.54 13.92
N HIS A 519 -20.62 -12.19 13.09
CA HIS A 519 -20.28 -12.66 11.75
C HIS A 519 -20.37 -11.52 10.75
N TRP A 520 -19.32 -11.25 9.96
CA TRP A 520 -19.44 -10.70 8.60
C TRP A 520 -18.21 -11.04 7.73
N ILE A 521 -18.50 -11.18 6.44
CA ILE A 521 -17.70 -11.64 5.27
C ILE A 521 -16.65 -10.61 4.83
#